data_AF-A0A935EBG9-F1
#
_entry.id   AF-A0A935EBG9-F1
#
_cell.length_a   1.000
_cell.length_b   1.000
_cell.length_c   1.000
_cell.angle_alpha   90.00
_cell.angle_beta   90.00
_cell.angle_gamma   90.00
#
_symmetry.space_group_name_H-M   'P 1'
#
loop_
_entity.id
_entity.type
_entity.pdbx_description
1 polymer ?
#
loop_
_entity_poly.entity_id
_entity_poly.type
_entity_poly.pdbx_seq_one_letter_code
_entity_poly.pdbx_strand_id
1 'polypeptide(L)'
;MRGLRLMLAALACSHQLGSAGEAPADPSIGRGWPVAASGALPVSGGMEGEGQQASWESPPVGISALPVDLFTSKDFYQDERYWSDPRYFRCNSPSTLQAMWGADAMSSRRLIGSSPPQSASWGHCETDYPRAAIVSPYPFRSAQAHFEALLAETRSRGGPTIYTRANPPPDWNGRYSRAISLKFIAAREGRTYAPPAWLAEPPQWFFVSINQTSTILSLLTPEYRRRTVQMHYHQSVNNAPLWPAQFCWPDGFMRVFSRQAHLAMDFVTTPERLQVMASSAENFIRHFNVGRSFDMRGDVPRLGADVPRWFGESVAFWDRDTLITWTSNVIPWITHGVFEFSRNLQTVEIFTPRRDPDGELAGIEHEVIFYDPEAFVQPLRLVQVHIRTGELGEVDPFIYARCIQTIFPVDGRPKPFSPGSTFPYTVPDIYGRPWAQAWETHFEKHMKRPQGESIFDFR
;
A
#
# COMPACT_ATOMS: atom_id res chain seq x y z
N MET A 1 23.98 -76.86 -18.95
CA MET A 1 25.28 -76.20 -19.21
C MET A 1 25.01 -74.86 -19.88
N ARG A 2 25.79 -73.86 -19.50
CA ARG A 2 25.53 -72.41 -19.60
C ARG A 2 25.32 -71.89 -21.03
N GLY A 3 24.30 -71.04 -21.22
CA GLY A 3 24.16 -70.14 -22.36
C GLY A 3 24.71 -68.75 -21.99
N LEU A 4 25.61 -68.23 -22.83
CA LEU A 4 26.31 -66.96 -22.68
C LEU A 4 25.51 -65.86 -23.39
N ARG A 5 25.05 -64.83 -22.66
CA ARG A 5 24.49 -63.59 -23.24
C ARG A 5 25.57 -62.50 -23.20
N LEU A 6 25.95 -62.00 -24.38
CA LEU A 6 26.72 -60.76 -24.54
C LEU A 6 25.84 -59.56 -24.13
N MET A 7 26.36 -58.69 -23.26
CA MET A 7 25.85 -57.34 -23.06
C MET A 7 26.69 -56.37 -23.91
N LEU A 8 26.05 -55.69 -24.86
CA LEU A 8 26.55 -54.47 -25.47
C LEU A 8 26.30 -53.30 -24.50
N ALA A 9 27.34 -52.58 -24.11
CA ALA A 9 27.23 -51.31 -23.43
C ALA A 9 27.18 -50.18 -24.48
N ALA A 10 26.05 -49.47 -24.55
CA ALA A 10 25.92 -48.23 -25.32
C ALA A 10 26.28 -47.06 -24.41
N LEU A 11 27.37 -46.35 -24.71
CA LEU A 11 27.68 -45.04 -24.14
C LEU A 11 26.71 -44.01 -24.73
N ALA A 12 25.77 -43.53 -23.92
CA ALA A 12 25.00 -42.32 -24.23
C ALA A 12 25.80 -41.10 -23.75
N CYS A 13 26.34 -40.31 -24.68
CA CYS A 13 26.84 -38.98 -24.40
C CYS A 13 25.65 -38.04 -24.11
N SER A 14 25.46 -37.70 -22.85
CA SER A 14 24.57 -36.62 -22.42
C SER A 14 25.20 -35.27 -22.78
N HIS A 15 24.67 -34.60 -23.80
CA HIS A 15 24.88 -33.16 -23.98
C HIS A 15 24.02 -32.41 -22.95
N GLN A 16 24.67 -31.89 -21.91
CA GLN A 16 24.11 -30.84 -21.07
C GLN A 16 24.00 -29.57 -21.90
N LEU A 17 22.80 -29.32 -22.44
CA LEU A 17 22.40 -27.98 -22.83
C LEU A 17 22.26 -27.18 -21.54
N GLY A 18 23.24 -26.32 -21.25
CA GLY A 18 23.16 -25.37 -20.16
C GLY A 18 21.97 -24.45 -20.38
N SER A 19 21.06 -24.41 -19.39
CA SER A 19 20.10 -23.31 -19.28
C SER A 19 20.89 -22.00 -19.27
N ALA A 20 20.58 -21.09 -20.18
CA ALA A 20 21.05 -19.72 -20.11
C ALA A 20 20.47 -19.10 -18.84
N GLY A 21 21.20 -19.23 -17.73
CA GLY A 21 20.90 -18.53 -16.50
C GLY A 21 21.01 -17.05 -16.76
N GLU A 22 19.93 -16.33 -16.46
CA GLU A 22 19.90 -14.88 -16.37
C GLU A 22 21.13 -14.41 -15.60
N ALA A 23 21.94 -13.53 -16.20
CA ALA A 23 23.09 -12.98 -15.49
C ALA A 23 22.58 -12.34 -14.20
N PRO A 24 23.15 -12.66 -13.02
CA PRO A 24 22.73 -12.03 -11.78
C PRO A 24 22.80 -10.52 -11.97
N ALA A 25 21.68 -9.83 -11.69
CA ALA A 25 21.64 -8.37 -11.78
C ALA A 25 22.82 -7.82 -10.96
N ASP A 26 23.62 -6.94 -11.58
CA ASP A 26 24.72 -6.28 -10.89
C ASP A 26 24.19 -5.69 -9.58
N PRO A 27 24.91 -5.86 -8.45
CA PRO A 27 24.51 -5.28 -7.18
C PRO A 27 24.21 -3.78 -7.37
N SER A 28 22.98 -3.38 -7.09
CA SER A 28 22.57 -1.99 -7.20
C SER A 28 22.64 -1.29 -5.86
N ILE A 29 23.00 0.00 -5.87
CA ILE A 29 23.00 0.85 -4.68
C ILE A 29 21.59 1.30 -4.28
N GLY A 30 20.58 1.07 -5.13
CA GLY A 30 19.25 1.66 -4.98
C GLY A 30 18.06 0.77 -5.36
N ARG A 31 18.24 -0.50 -5.73
CA ARG A 31 17.10 -1.40 -6.05
C ARG A 31 17.41 -2.86 -5.74
N GLY A 32 16.37 -3.69 -5.63
CA GLY A 32 16.49 -5.14 -5.50
C GLY A 32 17.02 -5.64 -4.15
N TRP A 33 16.91 -4.85 -3.07
CA TRP A 33 17.40 -5.28 -1.76
C TRP A 33 16.53 -6.42 -1.20
N PRO A 34 17.11 -7.51 -0.66
CA PRO A 34 16.30 -8.61 -0.13
C PRO A 34 15.37 -8.18 1.02
N VAL A 35 14.13 -8.67 1.03
CA VAL A 35 13.24 -8.52 2.18
C VAL A 35 13.60 -9.60 3.20
N ALA A 36 14.21 -9.21 4.31
CA ALA A 36 14.73 -10.16 5.31
C ALA A 36 13.63 -10.86 6.15
N ALA A 37 12.41 -10.31 6.19
CA ALA A 37 11.30 -10.88 6.96
C ALA A 37 10.52 -11.91 6.14
N SER A 38 10.54 -13.17 6.60
CA SER A 38 9.71 -14.26 6.06
C SER A 38 8.55 -14.58 7.00
N GLY A 39 7.35 -14.76 6.45
CA GLY A 39 6.15 -15.10 7.22
C GLY A 39 5.54 -13.88 7.92
N ALA A 40 4.21 -13.79 7.87
CA ALA A 40 3.49 -12.75 8.59
C ALA A 40 2.13 -13.29 9.00
N LEU A 41 1.94 -13.44 10.30
CA LEU A 41 0.64 -13.75 10.87
C LEU A 41 -0.13 -12.43 11.05
N PRO A 42 -1.45 -12.42 10.82
CA PRO A 42 -2.26 -11.27 11.20
C PRO A 42 -2.07 -10.97 12.69
N VAL A 43 -1.94 -9.69 13.02
CA VAL A 43 -1.79 -9.24 14.41
C VAL A 43 -3.12 -9.35 15.16
N SER A 44 -4.25 -9.34 14.45
CA SER A 44 -5.57 -9.48 15.05
C SER A 44 -6.08 -10.90 14.98
N GLY A 45 -6.54 -11.41 16.12
CA GLY A 45 -7.29 -12.66 16.21
C GLY A 45 -8.69 -12.60 15.57
N GLY A 46 -9.10 -11.46 15.01
CA GLY A 46 -10.34 -11.30 14.26
C GLY A 46 -10.20 -11.43 12.74
N MET A 47 -8.98 -11.38 12.20
CA MET A 47 -8.71 -11.38 10.75
C MET A 47 -8.04 -12.66 10.26
N GLU A 48 -8.25 -13.70 11.04
CA GLU A 48 -7.42 -14.84 11.12
C GLU A 48 -8.42 -15.96 10.66
N GLY A 49 -8.11 -16.69 9.57
CA GLY A 49 -8.81 -17.92 9.12
C GLY A 49 -10.30 -17.84 8.69
N GLU A 50 -10.78 -18.88 7.99
CA GLU A 50 -12.21 -19.12 7.68
C GLU A 50 -12.94 -19.86 8.83
N GLY A 51 -12.75 -19.46 10.09
CA GLY A 51 -13.59 -20.02 11.17
C GLY A 51 -12.95 -20.36 12.50
N GLN A 52 -11.71 -19.96 12.76
CA GLN A 52 -11.23 -19.85 14.13
C GLN A 52 -10.65 -18.47 14.28
N GLN A 53 -10.93 -17.76 15.39
CA GLN A 53 -9.90 -17.06 16.16
C GLN A 53 -10.49 -16.16 17.25
N ALA A 54 -9.67 -15.97 18.28
CA ALA A 54 -10.07 -15.55 19.61
C ALA A 54 -10.19 -14.02 19.66
N SER A 55 -11.42 -13.50 19.58
CA SER A 55 -11.68 -12.15 20.07
C SER A 55 -11.70 -12.21 21.61
N TRP A 56 -10.66 -11.71 22.26
CA TRP A 56 -10.68 -11.59 23.72
C TRP A 56 -11.28 -10.25 24.12
N GLU A 57 -12.40 -10.27 24.85
CA GLU A 57 -12.96 -9.05 25.48
C GLU A 57 -12.12 -8.58 26.68
N SER A 58 -11.13 -9.39 27.09
CA SER A 58 -10.17 -9.11 28.16
C SER A 58 -8.74 -9.27 27.66
N PRO A 59 -7.73 -8.70 28.35
CA PRO A 59 -6.33 -8.89 27.96
C PRO A 59 -5.97 -10.38 27.83
N PRO A 60 -5.15 -10.76 26.82
CA PRO A 60 -4.66 -12.13 26.70
C PRO A 60 -3.93 -12.60 27.96
N VAL A 61 -3.88 -13.93 28.17
CA VAL A 61 -3.18 -14.52 29.32
C VAL A 61 -1.72 -14.04 29.37
N GLY A 62 -1.27 -13.57 30.52
CA GLY A 62 0.09 -13.05 30.70
C GLY A 62 0.28 -11.59 30.27
N ILE A 63 -0.74 -10.95 29.68
CA ILE A 63 -0.70 -9.53 29.31
C ILE A 63 -1.47 -8.71 30.35
N SER A 64 -0.80 -7.76 31.00
CA SER A 64 -1.46 -6.78 31.86
C SER A 64 -1.83 -5.53 31.07
N ALA A 65 -3.09 -5.11 31.18
CA ALA A 65 -3.57 -3.87 30.57
C ALA A 65 -2.85 -2.63 31.11
N LEU A 66 -2.78 -1.58 30.29
CA LEU A 66 -2.32 -0.26 30.73
C LEU A 66 -3.41 0.45 31.56
N PRO A 67 -3.06 1.46 32.37
CA PRO A 67 -4.04 2.28 33.08
C PRO A 67 -5.03 3.00 32.15
N VAL A 68 -4.60 3.29 30.92
CA VAL A 68 -5.40 3.84 29.83
C VAL A 68 -4.97 3.19 28.52
N ASP A 69 -5.95 2.89 27.69
CA ASP A 69 -5.81 2.42 26.32
C ASP A 69 -6.71 3.27 25.41
N LEU A 70 -6.63 3.06 24.09
CA LEU A 70 -7.43 3.79 23.10
C LEU A 70 -8.93 3.79 23.43
N PHE A 71 -9.45 2.68 23.95
CA PHE A 71 -10.89 2.45 24.18
C PHE A 71 -11.38 2.92 25.55
N THR A 72 -10.47 3.20 26.47
CA THR A 72 -10.75 3.75 27.81
C THR A 72 -10.35 5.21 27.94
N SER A 73 -9.60 5.74 26.96
CA SER A 73 -9.23 7.14 26.87
C SER A 73 -10.47 8.04 26.75
N LYS A 74 -10.39 9.20 27.40
CA LYS A 74 -11.34 10.31 27.25
C LYS A 74 -10.76 11.45 26.41
N ASP A 75 -9.45 11.42 26.17
CA ASP A 75 -8.70 12.45 25.47
C ASP A 75 -7.40 11.82 25.00
N PHE A 76 -7.43 11.23 23.80
CA PHE A 76 -6.28 10.50 23.26
C PHE A 76 -5.04 11.39 23.11
N TYR A 77 -5.20 12.72 22.97
CA TYR A 77 -4.08 13.65 22.91
C TYR A 77 -3.22 13.66 24.17
N GLN A 78 -3.80 13.31 25.33
CA GLN A 78 -3.08 13.28 26.61
C GLN A 78 -2.33 11.95 26.84
N ASP A 79 -2.51 10.98 25.93
CA ASP A 79 -1.99 9.62 26.08
C ASP A 79 -0.72 9.37 25.26
N GLU A 80 -0.10 10.40 24.67
CA GLU A 80 1.03 10.26 23.74
C GLU A 80 2.16 9.36 24.26
N ARG A 81 2.41 9.40 25.58
CA ARG A 81 3.41 8.56 26.27
C ARG A 81 3.15 7.05 26.15
N TYR A 82 1.91 6.63 25.86
CA TYR A 82 1.51 5.23 25.73
C TYR A 82 1.48 4.73 24.29
N TRP A 83 1.52 5.61 23.29
CA TRP A 83 1.32 5.25 21.88
C TRP A 83 2.42 4.35 21.30
N SER A 84 3.58 4.26 21.93
CA SER A 84 4.64 3.32 21.54
C SER A 84 4.43 1.91 22.12
N ASP A 85 3.53 1.76 23.10
CA ASP A 85 3.20 0.47 23.70
C ASP A 85 2.03 -0.18 22.92
N PRO A 86 2.19 -1.39 22.37
CA PRO A 86 1.14 -2.05 21.60
C PRO A 86 -0.15 -2.26 22.41
N ARG A 87 -0.06 -2.35 23.74
CA ARG A 87 -1.22 -2.51 24.63
C ARG A 87 -2.14 -1.30 24.64
N TYR A 88 -1.66 -0.10 24.29
CA TYR A 88 -2.53 1.06 24.14
C TYR A 88 -3.57 0.84 23.04
N PHE A 89 -3.23 0.07 22.00
CA PHE A 89 -4.15 -0.30 20.92
C PHE A 89 -4.77 -1.70 21.13
N ARG A 90 -4.65 -2.25 22.35
CA ARG A 90 -5.01 -3.65 22.67
C ARG A 90 -4.34 -4.66 21.73
N CYS A 91 -3.11 -4.38 21.32
CA CYS A 91 -2.33 -5.20 20.40
C CYS A 91 -3.01 -5.44 19.04
N ASN A 92 -3.79 -4.47 18.57
CA ASN A 92 -4.46 -4.56 17.27
C ASN A 92 -3.64 -3.91 16.17
N SER A 93 -3.87 -4.42 14.95
CA SER A 93 -3.40 -3.79 13.73
C SER A 93 -4.26 -2.59 13.33
N PRO A 94 -3.73 -1.63 12.57
CA PRO A 94 -4.53 -0.54 12.00
C PRO A 94 -5.73 -1.03 11.19
N SER A 95 -5.55 -2.12 10.41
CA SER A 95 -6.64 -2.74 9.65
C SER A 95 -7.75 -3.31 10.54
N THR A 96 -7.42 -3.69 11.78
CA THR A 96 -8.39 -4.20 12.75
C THR A 96 -9.10 -3.08 13.49
N LEU A 97 -8.37 -2.02 13.85
CA LEU A 97 -8.97 -0.84 14.50
C LEU A 97 -10.07 -0.23 13.61
N GLN A 98 -9.84 -0.13 12.30
CA GLN A 98 -10.86 0.34 11.37
C GLN A 98 -12.03 -0.65 11.19
N ALA A 99 -11.77 -1.96 11.31
CA ALA A 99 -12.77 -3.01 11.11
C ALA A 99 -13.57 -3.33 12.39
N MET A 100 -13.30 -2.62 13.50
CA MET A 100 -13.82 -2.95 14.83
C MET A 100 -15.36 -3.07 14.86
N TRP A 101 -16.04 -2.27 14.05
CA TRP A 101 -17.51 -2.24 13.92
C TRP A 101 -18.08 -3.09 12.77
N GLY A 102 -17.27 -3.98 12.17
CA GLY A 102 -17.69 -4.85 11.07
C GLY A 102 -17.62 -4.19 9.69
N ALA A 103 -16.78 -3.17 9.54
CA ALA A 103 -16.70 -2.35 8.33
C ALA A 103 -15.76 -2.92 7.25
N ASP A 104 -15.08 -4.05 7.50
CA ASP A 104 -14.35 -4.83 6.48
C ASP A 104 -15.14 -6.10 6.12
N ALA A 105 -15.44 -6.29 4.83
CA ALA A 105 -16.25 -7.36 4.28
C ALA A 105 -15.66 -8.78 4.46
N MET A 106 -14.38 -8.88 4.85
CA MET A 106 -13.69 -10.15 5.08
C MET A 106 -13.87 -10.70 6.49
N SER A 107 -14.15 -9.82 7.46
CA SER A 107 -14.55 -10.21 8.80
C SER A 107 -16.00 -9.78 8.97
N SER A 108 -16.95 -10.62 8.56
CA SER A 108 -18.38 -10.48 8.89
C SER A 108 -18.66 -10.47 10.41
N ARG A 109 -17.61 -10.44 11.23
CA ARG A 109 -17.62 -10.36 12.69
C ARG A 109 -17.36 -8.94 13.13
N ARG A 110 -18.29 -8.43 13.94
CA ARG A 110 -18.08 -7.25 14.77
C ARG A 110 -17.06 -7.59 15.86
N LEU A 111 -15.94 -6.88 15.88
CA LEU A 111 -14.83 -7.12 16.83
C LEU A 111 -14.96 -6.27 18.10
N ILE A 112 -15.86 -5.28 18.08
CA ILE A 112 -16.34 -4.59 19.27
C ILE A 112 -17.49 -5.40 19.86
N GLY A 113 -17.26 -6.01 21.03
CA GLY A 113 -18.23 -6.90 21.69
C GLY A 113 -19.52 -6.21 22.15
N SER A 114 -20.18 -6.79 23.15
CA SER A 114 -21.53 -6.35 23.59
C SER A 114 -21.58 -5.00 24.31
N SER A 115 -20.45 -4.49 24.81
CA SER A 115 -20.34 -3.26 25.62
C SER A 115 -19.29 -2.29 25.04
N PRO A 116 -19.52 -1.72 23.84
CA PRO A 116 -18.58 -0.82 23.19
C PRO A 116 -18.49 0.55 23.91
N PRO A 117 -17.32 1.21 23.91
CA PRO A 117 -16.06 0.74 23.33
C PRO A 117 -15.29 -0.25 24.21
N GLN A 118 -15.69 -0.46 25.47
CA GLN A 118 -14.91 -1.22 26.46
C GLN A 118 -14.68 -2.68 26.08
N SER A 119 -15.61 -3.30 25.34
CA SER A 119 -15.52 -4.68 24.85
C SER A 119 -14.78 -4.82 23.51
N ALA A 120 -13.98 -3.83 23.08
CA ALA A 120 -13.13 -3.98 21.89
C ALA A 120 -12.14 -5.14 22.06
N SER A 121 -12.06 -6.01 21.06
CA SER A 121 -11.21 -7.19 21.13
C SER A 121 -9.74 -6.84 21.25
N TRP A 122 -9.00 -7.68 21.98
CA TRP A 122 -7.54 -7.72 21.94
C TRP A 122 -7.04 -8.52 20.74
N GLY A 123 -5.86 -8.14 20.22
CA GLY A 123 -5.08 -8.91 19.27
C GLY A 123 -3.91 -9.66 19.91
N HIS A 124 -3.03 -10.21 19.08
CA HIS A 124 -1.84 -10.96 19.46
C HIS A 124 -0.69 -10.01 19.79
N CYS A 125 -0.37 -9.83 21.07
CA CYS A 125 0.68 -8.91 21.51
C CYS A 125 2.10 -9.37 21.16
N GLU A 126 2.27 -10.67 20.93
CA GLU A 126 3.51 -11.34 20.56
C GLU A 126 3.80 -11.29 19.06
N THR A 127 2.81 -10.96 18.24
CA THR A 127 2.90 -10.93 16.78
C THR A 127 3.13 -9.51 16.31
N ASP A 128 4.09 -9.32 15.40
CA ASP A 128 4.31 -8.07 14.69
C ASP A 128 5.12 -8.32 13.40
N TYR A 129 5.05 -7.37 12.47
CA TYR A 129 5.95 -7.32 11.32
C TYR A 129 7.07 -6.31 11.61
N PRO A 130 8.34 -6.73 11.51
CA PRO A 130 9.44 -5.93 12.03
C PRO A 130 9.58 -4.60 11.28
N ARG A 131 9.68 -3.51 12.04
CA ARG A 131 9.95 -2.15 11.51
C ARG A 131 11.11 -2.11 10.51
N ALA A 132 12.17 -2.87 10.77
CA ALA A 132 13.36 -2.94 9.92
C ALA A 132 13.09 -3.50 8.52
N ALA A 133 12.01 -4.26 8.32
CA ALA A 133 11.58 -4.74 7.01
C ALA A 133 10.66 -3.75 6.25
N ILE A 134 10.20 -2.69 6.93
CA ILE A 134 9.38 -1.61 6.35
C ILE A 134 10.26 -0.44 5.92
N VAL A 135 11.28 -0.14 6.71
CA VAL A 135 12.23 0.93 6.44
C VAL A 135 13.01 0.66 5.15
N SER A 136 13.22 1.70 4.35
CA SER A 136 14.11 1.63 3.19
C SER A 136 15.55 1.30 3.63
N PRO A 137 16.17 0.25 3.04
CA PRO A 137 17.57 -0.09 3.32
C PRO A 137 18.56 0.82 2.58
N TYR A 138 18.07 1.67 1.66
CA TYR A 138 18.92 2.50 0.82
C TYR A 138 19.43 3.74 1.56
N PRO A 139 20.64 4.22 1.24
CA PRO A 139 21.27 5.31 1.99
C PRO A 139 20.70 6.71 1.68
N PHE A 140 19.72 6.80 0.77
CA PHE A 140 19.20 8.06 0.28
C PHE A 140 18.18 8.67 1.24
N ARG A 141 18.22 9.99 1.38
CA ARG A 141 17.26 10.77 2.20
C ARG A 141 16.15 11.42 1.39
N SER A 142 16.28 11.45 0.06
CA SER A 142 15.30 12.06 -0.85
C SER A 142 15.13 11.22 -2.11
N ALA A 143 13.95 11.34 -2.72
CA ALA A 143 13.64 10.69 -3.99
C ALA A 143 14.57 11.16 -5.11
N GLN A 144 14.92 12.46 -5.14
CA GLN A 144 15.88 13.01 -6.10
C GLN A 144 17.23 12.30 -6.03
N ALA A 145 17.86 12.23 -4.85
CA ALA A 145 19.18 11.62 -4.70
C ALA A 145 19.16 10.14 -5.08
N HIS A 146 18.07 9.44 -4.75
CA HIS A 146 17.90 8.04 -5.11
C HIS A 146 17.73 7.83 -6.62
N PHE A 147 16.85 8.60 -7.25
CA PHE A 147 16.59 8.53 -8.69
C PHE A 147 17.83 8.90 -9.52
N GLU A 148 18.54 9.97 -9.14
CA GLU A 148 19.78 10.39 -9.80
C GLU A 148 20.90 9.35 -9.64
N ALA A 149 21.00 8.70 -8.48
CA ALA A 149 21.96 7.63 -8.24
C ALA A 149 21.68 6.41 -9.13
N LEU A 150 20.41 5.99 -9.24
CA LEU A 150 20.01 4.93 -10.16
C LEU A 150 20.27 5.31 -11.63
N LEU A 151 20.00 6.56 -12.01
CA LEU A 151 20.29 7.05 -13.36
C LEU A 151 21.80 7.02 -13.66
N ALA A 152 22.65 7.40 -12.71
CA ALA A 152 24.10 7.33 -12.85
C ALA A 152 24.59 5.88 -12.99
N GLU A 153 24.03 4.97 -12.18
CA GLU A 153 24.30 3.53 -12.26
C GLU A 153 23.93 2.99 -13.65
N THR A 154 22.74 3.32 -14.16
CA THR A 154 22.30 2.95 -15.51
C THR A 154 23.21 3.52 -16.60
N ARG A 155 23.67 4.78 -16.47
CA ARG A 155 24.63 5.38 -17.41
C ARG A 155 25.97 4.66 -17.43
N SER A 156 26.48 4.22 -16.28
CA SER A 156 27.73 3.44 -16.23
C SER A 156 27.65 2.10 -16.96
N ARG A 157 26.44 1.57 -17.16
CA ARG A 157 26.16 0.36 -17.95
C ARG A 157 25.76 0.64 -19.40
N GLY A 158 25.86 1.90 -19.86
CA GLY A 158 25.55 2.30 -21.23
C GLY A 158 24.09 2.67 -21.50
N GLY A 159 23.26 2.82 -20.47
CA GLY A 159 21.88 3.31 -20.59
C GLY A 159 21.74 4.83 -20.36
N PRO A 160 20.51 5.36 -20.21
CA PRO A 160 19.23 4.65 -20.31
C PRO A 160 18.99 4.03 -21.69
N THR A 161 18.25 2.92 -21.72
CA THR A 161 17.80 2.33 -22.99
C THR A 161 16.76 3.24 -23.63
N ILE A 162 16.98 3.65 -24.88
CA ILE A 162 16.05 4.48 -25.64
C ILE A 162 15.23 3.59 -26.56
N TYR A 163 13.95 3.48 -26.24
CA TYR A 163 12.98 2.80 -27.08
C TYR A 163 12.33 3.77 -28.06
N THR A 164 11.91 3.26 -29.21
CA THR A 164 11.24 3.99 -30.29
C THR A 164 10.15 3.10 -30.88
N ARG A 165 9.36 3.60 -31.83
CA ARG A 165 8.40 2.73 -32.54
C ARG A 165 9.07 1.59 -33.31
N ALA A 166 10.29 1.81 -33.83
CA ALA A 166 11.05 0.81 -34.57
C ALA A 166 11.87 -0.13 -33.66
N ASN A 167 12.13 0.30 -32.42
CA ASN A 167 12.74 -0.48 -31.35
C ASN A 167 11.85 -0.37 -30.11
N PRO A 168 10.71 -1.08 -30.07
CA PRO A 168 9.73 -0.91 -29.02
C PRO A 168 10.28 -1.30 -27.64
N PRO A 169 9.71 -0.75 -26.55
CA PRO A 169 10.02 -1.21 -25.19
C PRO A 169 9.64 -2.69 -25.01
N PRO A 170 10.09 -3.35 -23.92
CA PRO A 170 9.64 -4.69 -23.59
C PRO A 170 8.11 -4.74 -23.56
N ASP A 171 7.55 -5.80 -24.13
CA ASP A 171 6.09 -5.92 -24.21
C ASP A 171 5.52 -6.31 -22.85
N TRP A 172 5.18 -5.29 -22.06
CA TRP A 172 4.48 -5.42 -20.79
C TRP A 172 2.96 -5.25 -20.94
N ASN A 173 2.44 -5.10 -22.15
CA ASN A 173 1.02 -4.88 -22.36
C ASN A 173 0.23 -6.08 -21.84
N GLY A 174 -0.73 -5.84 -20.95
CA GLY A 174 -1.51 -6.93 -20.37
C GLY A 174 -2.28 -6.51 -19.14
N ARG A 175 -3.12 -7.42 -18.66
CA ARG A 175 -3.76 -7.31 -17.35
C ARG A 175 -2.94 -8.04 -16.32
N TYR A 176 -2.78 -7.41 -15.16
CA TYR A 176 -2.02 -7.93 -14.04
C TYR A 176 -2.85 -7.92 -12.75
N SER A 177 -2.63 -8.89 -11.88
CA SER A 177 -3.28 -8.98 -10.56
C SER A 177 -2.26 -9.32 -9.48
N ARG A 178 -2.53 -8.93 -8.23
CA ARG A 178 -1.71 -9.38 -7.09
C ARG A 178 -2.09 -10.80 -6.69
N ALA A 179 -1.15 -11.56 -6.15
CA ALA A 179 -1.41 -12.91 -5.66
C ALA A 179 -2.56 -12.96 -4.64
N ILE A 180 -2.66 -11.97 -3.75
CA ILE A 180 -3.77 -11.87 -2.80
C ILE A 180 -5.13 -11.67 -3.49
N SER A 181 -5.18 -10.90 -4.58
CA SER A 181 -6.41 -10.67 -5.35
C SER A 181 -6.84 -11.94 -6.06
N LEU A 182 -5.90 -12.66 -6.66
CA LEU A 182 -6.16 -13.95 -7.32
C LEU A 182 -6.63 -15.01 -6.33
N LYS A 183 -6.04 -15.04 -5.13
CA LYS A 183 -6.51 -15.91 -4.04
C LYS A 183 -7.95 -15.58 -3.63
N PHE A 184 -8.28 -14.29 -3.49
CA PHE A 184 -9.64 -13.86 -3.16
C PHE A 184 -10.65 -14.25 -4.25
N ILE A 185 -10.30 -14.04 -5.53
CA ILE A 185 -11.15 -14.42 -6.67
C ILE A 185 -11.36 -15.93 -6.70
N ALA A 186 -10.28 -16.72 -6.62
CA ALA A 186 -10.36 -18.19 -6.62
C ALA A 186 -11.25 -18.72 -5.49
N ALA A 187 -11.12 -18.18 -4.27
CA ALA A 187 -11.92 -18.59 -3.13
C ALA A 187 -13.43 -18.37 -3.36
N ARG A 188 -13.82 -17.23 -3.93
CA ARG A 188 -15.24 -16.95 -4.29
C ARG A 188 -15.79 -17.93 -5.33
N GLU A 189 -14.92 -18.54 -6.11
CA GLU A 189 -15.24 -19.51 -7.15
C GLU A 189 -15.11 -20.96 -6.66
N GLY A 190 -14.89 -21.17 -5.35
CA GLY A 190 -14.71 -22.50 -4.76
C GLY A 190 -13.39 -23.17 -5.12
N ARG A 191 -12.38 -22.38 -5.51
CA ARG A 191 -11.04 -22.83 -5.92
C ARG A 191 -9.97 -22.32 -4.96
N THR A 192 -8.78 -22.90 -5.05
CA THR A 192 -7.59 -22.40 -4.37
C THR A 192 -6.62 -21.81 -5.39
N TYR A 193 -5.83 -20.83 -4.96
CA TYR A 193 -4.76 -20.25 -5.75
C TYR A 193 -3.52 -20.07 -4.89
N ALA A 194 -2.39 -20.55 -5.39
CA ALA A 194 -1.08 -20.32 -4.83
C ALA A 194 -0.16 -19.86 -5.99
N PRO A 195 0.48 -18.69 -5.89
CA PRO A 195 1.43 -18.27 -6.92
C PRO A 195 2.64 -19.21 -6.94
N PRO A 196 3.24 -19.48 -8.11
CA PRO A 196 4.50 -20.21 -8.17
C PRO A 196 5.62 -19.42 -7.49
N ALA A 197 6.69 -20.09 -7.06
CA ALA A 197 7.77 -19.49 -6.27
C ALA A 197 8.44 -18.28 -6.95
N TRP A 198 8.57 -18.28 -8.28
CA TRP A 198 9.14 -17.16 -9.05
C TRP A 198 8.20 -15.94 -9.16
N LEU A 199 6.96 -16.05 -8.68
CA LEU A 199 5.98 -14.97 -8.53
C LEU A 199 5.61 -14.72 -7.06
N ALA A 200 6.42 -15.23 -6.13
CA ALA A 200 6.16 -15.03 -4.71
C ALA A 200 6.26 -13.55 -4.34
N GLU A 201 5.23 -13.04 -3.67
CA GLU A 201 5.17 -11.68 -3.15
C GLU A 201 5.62 -11.66 -1.67
N PRO A 202 6.49 -10.71 -1.25
CA PRO A 202 6.81 -10.52 0.15
C PRO A 202 5.58 -10.16 1.00
N PRO A 203 5.61 -10.37 2.33
CA PRO A 203 4.51 -9.96 3.20
C PRO A 203 4.13 -8.48 3.03
N GLN A 204 2.83 -8.22 2.84
CA GLN A 204 2.30 -6.89 2.52
C GLN A 204 2.02 -6.07 3.79
N TRP A 205 3.06 -5.44 4.35
CA TRP A 205 2.92 -4.58 5.54
C TRP A 205 2.00 -3.38 5.30
N PHE A 206 1.89 -2.90 4.06
CA PHE A 206 1.03 -1.76 3.73
C PHE A 206 -0.47 -2.08 3.82
N PHE A 207 -0.83 -3.37 3.89
CA PHE A 207 -2.21 -3.77 4.21
C PHE A 207 -2.53 -3.62 5.69
N VAL A 208 -1.51 -3.34 6.51
CA VAL A 208 -1.59 -3.00 7.94
C VAL A 208 -2.42 -3.99 8.75
N SER A 209 -2.40 -5.25 8.34
CA SER A 209 -3.06 -6.39 9.01
C SER A 209 -2.07 -7.22 9.84
N ILE A 210 -0.80 -7.15 9.49
CA ILE A 210 0.31 -7.92 10.08
C ILE A 210 1.21 -7.07 10.97
N ASN A 211 0.86 -5.79 11.15
CA ASN A 211 1.63 -4.82 11.93
C ASN A 211 0.89 -4.46 13.20
N GLN A 212 1.61 -4.32 14.30
CA GLN A 212 1.11 -3.59 15.46
C GLN A 212 0.92 -2.12 15.09
N THR A 213 -0.16 -1.51 15.61
CA THR A 213 -0.40 -0.07 15.39
C THR A 213 0.77 0.77 15.92
N SER A 214 1.36 0.40 17.06
CA SER A 214 2.55 1.06 17.62
C SER A 214 3.77 1.01 16.68
N THR A 215 3.94 -0.07 15.92
CA THR A 215 5.02 -0.21 14.94
C THR A 215 4.82 0.72 13.75
N ILE A 216 3.59 0.86 13.25
CA ILE A 216 3.26 1.85 12.21
C ILE A 216 3.50 3.27 12.73
N LEU A 217 3.09 3.60 13.96
CA LEU A 217 3.35 4.90 14.56
C LEU A 217 4.84 5.21 14.72
N SER A 218 5.71 4.20 14.89
CA SER A 218 7.16 4.38 14.99
C SER A 218 7.84 4.84 13.68
N LEU A 219 7.09 4.82 12.57
CA LEU A 219 7.53 5.30 11.26
C LEU A 219 7.23 6.79 11.07
N LEU A 220 6.37 7.37 11.91
CA LEU A 220 5.78 8.68 11.69
C LEU A 220 6.37 9.75 12.61
N THR A 221 6.44 10.98 12.12
CA THR A 221 6.79 12.15 12.94
C THR A 221 5.70 12.41 14.00
N PRO A 222 5.99 13.18 15.07
CA PRO A 222 5.02 13.39 16.16
C PRO A 222 3.65 13.88 15.66
N GLU A 223 3.62 14.80 14.70
CA GLU A 223 2.36 15.29 14.15
C GLU A 223 1.57 14.19 13.45
N TYR A 224 2.20 13.42 12.56
CA TYR A 224 1.52 12.36 11.82
C TYR A 224 1.16 11.16 12.69
N ARG A 225 1.89 10.93 13.80
CA ARG A 225 1.44 10.02 14.87
C ARG A 225 0.12 10.48 15.48
N ARG A 226 -0.01 11.77 15.83
CA ARG A 226 -1.26 12.33 16.37
C ARG A 226 -2.42 12.17 15.39
N ARG A 227 -2.21 12.47 14.10
CA ARG A 227 -3.23 12.34 13.05
C ARG A 227 -3.68 10.89 12.86
N THR A 228 -2.74 9.94 12.89
CA THR A 228 -3.07 8.50 12.79
C THR A 228 -3.83 8.01 14.02
N VAL A 229 -3.46 8.44 15.23
CA VAL A 229 -4.22 8.09 16.45
C VAL A 229 -5.61 8.73 16.44
N GLN A 230 -5.75 9.98 16.00
CA GLN A 230 -7.05 10.63 15.79
C GLN A 230 -7.95 9.78 14.88
N MET A 231 -7.44 9.36 13.72
CA MET A 231 -8.16 8.49 12.79
C MET A 231 -8.60 7.18 13.47
N HIS A 232 -7.68 6.47 14.12
CA HIS A 232 -7.99 5.19 14.76
C HIS A 232 -8.95 5.34 15.92
N TYR A 233 -8.83 6.40 16.72
CA TYR A 233 -9.76 6.68 17.81
C TYR A 233 -11.18 6.86 17.27
N HIS A 234 -11.38 7.72 16.27
CA HIS A 234 -12.74 7.98 15.76
C HIS A 234 -13.33 6.80 14.97
N GLN A 235 -12.51 6.03 14.24
CA GLN A 235 -12.96 4.81 13.58
C GLN A 235 -13.36 3.72 14.58
N SER A 236 -12.52 3.46 15.59
CA SER A 236 -12.68 2.30 16.48
C SER A 236 -13.50 2.59 17.74
N VAL A 237 -13.41 3.79 18.31
CA VAL A 237 -14.07 4.17 19.57
C VAL A 237 -15.42 4.85 19.29
N ASN A 238 -15.45 5.87 18.42
CA ASN A 238 -16.67 6.64 18.16
C ASN A 238 -17.60 6.06 17.08
N ASN A 239 -17.15 5.02 16.37
CA ASN A 239 -17.79 4.51 15.17
C ASN A 239 -18.10 5.64 14.16
N ALA A 240 -17.10 6.46 13.87
CA ALA A 240 -17.17 7.59 12.96
C ALA A 240 -16.11 7.46 11.86
N PRO A 241 -16.11 6.37 11.06
CA PRO A 241 -15.20 6.26 9.93
C PRO A 241 -15.54 7.32 8.88
N LEU A 242 -14.57 8.12 8.47
CA LEU A 242 -14.71 9.12 7.43
C LEU A 242 -13.80 8.78 6.26
N TRP A 243 -14.08 7.67 5.59
CA TRP A 243 -13.26 7.18 4.49
C TRP A 243 -13.61 7.90 3.18
N PRO A 244 -12.64 8.49 2.45
CA PRO A 244 -12.91 9.28 1.25
C PRO A 244 -13.83 8.60 0.22
N ALA A 245 -13.54 7.35 -0.13
CA ALA A 245 -14.34 6.58 -1.08
C ALA A 245 -15.84 6.49 -0.73
N GLN A 246 -16.22 6.52 0.55
CA GLN A 246 -17.64 6.45 0.95
C GLN A 246 -18.41 7.70 0.53
N PHE A 247 -17.72 8.84 0.41
CA PHE A 247 -18.31 10.14 0.09
C PHE A 247 -18.06 10.55 -1.37
N CYS A 248 -17.55 9.63 -2.21
CA CYS A 248 -17.03 9.96 -3.54
C CYS A 248 -15.97 11.07 -3.52
N TRP A 249 -15.22 11.17 -2.42
CA TRP A 249 -14.03 11.98 -2.38
C TRP A 249 -12.86 11.19 -2.97
N PRO A 250 -11.87 11.88 -3.56
CA PRO A 250 -10.73 11.22 -4.14
C PRO A 250 -10.02 10.34 -3.10
N ASP A 251 -9.54 9.18 -3.52
CA ASP A 251 -8.95 8.21 -2.60
C ASP A 251 -7.48 8.52 -2.23
N GLY A 252 -6.83 9.42 -2.97
CA GLY A 252 -5.46 9.88 -2.75
C GLY A 252 -4.38 8.91 -3.27
N PHE A 253 -3.14 9.42 -3.40
CA PHE A 253 -2.02 8.71 -4.02
C PHE A 253 -1.75 7.33 -3.40
N MET A 254 -1.60 7.26 -2.08
CA MET A 254 -1.20 6.03 -1.39
C MET A 254 -2.28 4.93 -1.42
N ARG A 255 -3.52 5.25 -1.81
CA ARG A 255 -4.57 4.25 -1.96
C ARG A 255 -4.19 3.16 -2.95
N VAL A 256 -3.50 3.48 -4.05
CA VAL A 256 -3.17 2.52 -5.11
C VAL A 256 -2.42 1.29 -4.60
N PHE A 257 -1.66 1.42 -3.51
CA PHE A 257 -0.88 0.33 -2.92
C PHE A 257 -1.68 -0.51 -1.92
N SER A 258 -2.84 -0.03 -1.47
CA SER A 258 -3.67 -0.70 -0.46
C SER A 258 -4.33 -1.98 -0.99
N ARG A 259 -4.77 -2.84 -0.08
CA ARG A 259 -5.41 -4.11 -0.43
C ARG A 259 -6.71 -3.91 -1.23
N GLN A 260 -7.52 -2.92 -0.84
CA GLN A 260 -8.83 -2.65 -1.44
C GLN A 260 -8.77 -1.69 -2.63
N ALA A 261 -7.57 -1.34 -3.11
CA ALA A 261 -7.40 -0.38 -4.20
C ALA A 261 -7.88 -0.90 -5.56
N HIS A 262 -7.55 -2.15 -5.87
CA HIS A 262 -7.88 -2.78 -7.14
C HIS A 262 -7.70 -4.30 -7.06
N LEU A 263 -8.48 -5.03 -7.86
CA LEU A 263 -8.28 -6.47 -8.07
C LEU A 263 -7.27 -6.74 -9.19
N ALA A 264 -7.31 -5.92 -10.25
CA ALA A 264 -6.44 -6.00 -11.42
C ALA A 264 -6.00 -4.61 -11.89
N MET A 265 -4.94 -4.56 -12.69
CA MET A 265 -4.43 -3.36 -13.36
C MET A 265 -4.05 -3.68 -14.80
N ASP A 266 -4.39 -2.79 -15.72
CA ASP A 266 -3.96 -2.86 -17.11
C ASP A 266 -2.69 -2.03 -17.29
N PHE A 267 -1.65 -2.65 -17.85
CA PHE A 267 -0.40 -1.99 -18.20
C PHE A 267 -0.39 -1.76 -19.70
N VAL A 268 -0.08 -0.52 -20.10
CA VAL A 268 0.06 -0.12 -21.51
C VAL A 268 1.40 0.59 -21.67
N THR A 269 2.25 0.04 -22.51
CA THR A 269 3.63 0.51 -22.69
C THR A 269 3.81 1.09 -24.08
N THR A 270 4.33 2.31 -24.14
CA THR A 270 4.78 2.98 -25.36
C THR A 270 6.23 3.44 -25.19
N PRO A 271 6.93 3.81 -26.28
CA PRO A 271 8.27 4.40 -26.17
C PRO A 271 8.34 5.62 -25.23
N GLU A 272 7.25 6.39 -25.15
CA GLU A 272 7.18 7.64 -24.40
C GLU A 272 6.65 7.49 -22.97
N ARG A 273 5.95 6.39 -22.64
CA ARG A 273 5.41 6.18 -21.28
C ARG A 273 5.01 4.73 -20.98
N LEU A 274 5.00 4.40 -19.69
CA LEU A 274 4.13 3.37 -19.14
C LEU A 274 2.86 4.02 -18.60
N GLN A 275 1.70 3.47 -18.95
CA GLN A 275 0.41 3.80 -18.37
C GLN A 275 -0.10 2.60 -17.56
N VAL A 276 -0.54 2.88 -16.34
CA VAL A 276 -1.21 1.90 -15.48
C VAL A 276 -2.63 2.37 -15.22
N MET A 277 -3.61 1.50 -15.47
CA MET A 277 -5.02 1.73 -15.20
C MET A 277 -5.54 0.68 -14.22
N ALA A 278 -6.11 1.12 -13.11
CA ALA A 278 -6.74 0.25 -12.13
C ALA A 278 -8.08 0.83 -11.70
N SER A 279 -8.92 0.00 -11.09
CA SER A 279 -10.22 0.45 -10.62
C SER A 279 -10.69 -0.32 -9.38
N SER A 280 -11.35 0.39 -8.47
CA SER A 280 -12.21 -0.19 -7.43
C SER A 280 -13.35 0.79 -7.14
N ALA A 281 -13.27 1.60 -6.07
CA ALA A 281 -14.23 2.65 -5.80
C ALA A 281 -14.10 3.85 -6.78
N GLU A 282 -12.88 4.07 -7.27
CA GLU A 282 -12.54 5.07 -8.27
C GLU A 282 -11.54 4.49 -9.29
N ASN A 283 -11.23 5.27 -10.33
CA ASN A 283 -10.21 4.90 -11.32
C ASN A 283 -8.85 5.46 -10.91
N PHE A 284 -7.83 4.60 -10.94
CA PHE A 284 -6.44 4.97 -10.80
C PHE A 284 -5.82 4.98 -12.18
N ILE A 285 -5.43 6.15 -12.68
CA ILE A 285 -4.72 6.30 -13.95
C ILE A 285 -3.39 6.98 -13.65
N ARG A 286 -2.29 6.28 -13.92
CA ARG A 286 -0.94 6.76 -13.67
C ARG A 286 -0.12 6.73 -14.96
N HIS A 287 0.61 7.80 -15.21
CA HIS A 287 1.50 7.93 -16.37
C HIS A 287 2.94 8.15 -15.90
N PHE A 288 3.82 7.24 -16.30
CA PHE A 288 5.25 7.33 -16.06
C PHE A 288 5.93 7.80 -17.33
N ASN A 289 6.28 9.09 -17.40
CA ASN A 289 6.72 9.72 -18.64
C ASN A 289 8.21 9.51 -18.88
N VAL A 290 8.56 8.71 -19.88
CA VAL A 290 9.94 8.31 -20.19
C VAL A 290 10.70 9.47 -20.83
N GLY A 291 11.93 9.70 -20.36
CA GLY A 291 12.84 10.72 -20.94
C GLY A 291 12.46 12.17 -20.61
N ARG A 292 11.46 12.38 -19.75
CA ARG A 292 11.10 13.71 -19.24
C ARG A 292 11.94 14.07 -18.02
N SER A 293 11.99 15.36 -17.70
CA SER A 293 12.64 15.88 -16.51
C SER A 293 11.70 16.84 -15.79
N PHE A 294 11.76 16.86 -14.47
CA PHE A 294 11.00 17.79 -13.67
C PHE A 294 11.54 19.21 -13.79
N ASP A 295 10.64 20.18 -13.72
CA ASP A 295 10.94 21.51 -13.25
C ASP A 295 11.16 21.44 -11.73
N MET A 296 12.33 21.90 -11.29
CA MET A 296 12.75 21.85 -9.90
C MET A 296 12.43 23.14 -9.13
N ARG A 297 11.73 24.09 -9.75
CA ARG A 297 11.25 25.32 -9.10
C ARG A 297 9.99 25.06 -8.27
N GLY A 298 9.80 25.83 -7.21
CA GLY A 298 8.70 25.67 -6.27
C GLY A 298 9.06 24.72 -5.12
N ASP A 299 8.04 24.27 -4.39
CA ASP A 299 8.26 23.48 -3.17
C ASP A 299 8.57 22.00 -3.48
N VAL A 300 8.02 21.48 -4.58
CA VAL A 300 8.21 20.09 -5.02
C VAL A 300 8.45 20.00 -6.53
N PRO A 301 9.27 19.03 -6.99
CA PRO A 301 9.49 18.78 -8.41
C PRO A 301 8.20 18.47 -9.17
N ARG A 302 8.06 18.98 -10.39
CA ARG A 302 6.82 18.83 -11.17
C ARG A 302 7.02 18.87 -12.68
N LEU A 303 6.04 18.39 -13.45
CA LEU A 303 6.06 18.47 -14.92
C LEU A 303 5.20 19.64 -15.45
N GLY A 304 4.09 19.91 -14.78
CA GLY A 304 3.10 20.90 -15.21
C GLY A 304 3.16 22.22 -14.43
N ALA A 305 1.98 22.80 -14.22
CA ALA A 305 1.80 23.99 -13.38
C ALA A 305 2.04 23.68 -11.90
N ASP A 306 2.22 24.74 -11.09
CA ASP A 306 2.34 24.70 -9.62
C ASP A 306 1.03 24.33 -8.93
N VAL A 307 0.48 23.17 -9.28
CA VAL A 307 -0.78 22.66 -8.74
C VAL A 307 -0.60 21.15 -8.52
N PRO A 308 -0.79 20.68 -7.28
CA PRO A 308 -0.66 19.26 -6.96
C PRO A 308 -1.74 18.42 -7.66
N ARG A 309 -1.42 17.14 -7.90
CA ARG A 309 -2.26 16.15 -8.58
C ARG A 309 -2.60 15.01 -7.65
N TRP A 310 -3.81 14.46 -7.75
CA TRP A 310 -4.26 13.34 -6.91
C TRP A 310 -3.33 12.13 -6.93
N PHE A 311 -2.72 11.84 -8.09
CA PHE A 311 -1.76 10.75 -8.26
C PHE A 311 -0.34 11.24 -8.60
N GLY A 312 -0.08 12.53 -8.41
CA GLY A 312 1.21 13.15 -8.73
C GLY A 312 1.52 13.23 -10.22
N GLU A 313 2.76 13.59 -10.51
CA GLU A 313 3.37 13.60 -11.83
C GLU A 313 4.64 12.78 -11.78
N SER A 314 4.89 11.96 -12.81
CA SER A 314 6.02 11.03 -12.81
C SER A 314 6.92 11.18 -14.04
N VAL A 315 8.24 11.16 -13.81
CA VAL A 315 9.26 10.97 -14.84
C VAL A 315 9.86 9.58 -14.75
N ALA A 316 10.40 9.07 -15.85
CA ALA A 316 10.95 7.72 -15.89
C ALA A 316 12.12 7.57 -16.87
N PHE A 317 12.92 6.52 -16.67
CA PHE A 317 13.89 6.03 -17.64
C PHE A 317 13.99 4.50 -17.59
N TRP A 318 14.42 3.90 -18.70
CA TRP A 318 14.65 2.47 -18.80
C TRP A 318 16.10 2.12 -18.49
N ASP A 319 16.29 1.11 -17.66
CA ASP A 319 17.56 0.41 -17.50
C ASP A 319 17.38 -1.01 -18.06
N ARG A 320 17.72 -1.19 -19.34
CA ARG A 320 17.34 -2.37 -20.11
C ARG A 320 15.83 -2.56 -20.03
N ASP A 321 15.37 -3.68 -19.49
CA ASP A 321 13.95 -4.01 -19.33
C ASP A 321 13.38 -3.61 -17.96
N THR A 322 14.12 -2.89 -17.12
CA THR A 322 13.60 -2.34 -15.84
C THR A 322 13.20 -0.87 -16.01
N LEU A 323 11.99 -0.50 -15.59
CA LEU A 323 11.55 0.90 -15.60
C LEU A 323 11.77 1.52 -14.22
N ILE A 324 12.52 2.62 -14.17
CA ILE A 324 12.75 3.38 -12.94
C ILE A 324 12.03 4.71 -13.06
N THR A 325 11.29 5.08 -12.02
CA THR A 325 10.43 6.25 -12.05
C THR A 325 10.62 7.10 -10.80
N TRP A 326 10.30 8.39 -10.91
CA TRP A 326 10.21 9.32 -9.81
C TRP A 326 8.88 10.07 -9.90
N THR A 327 8.04 9.94 -8.87
CA THR A 327 6.76 10.65 -8.75
C THR A 327 6.86 11.75 -7.69
N SER A 328 6.29 12.93 -7.99
CA SER A 328 6.19 14.07 -7.08
C SER A 328 4.90 14.87 -7.34
N ASN A 329 4.76 16.04 -6.72
CA ASN A 329 3.62 16.95 -6.87
C ASN A 329 2.25 16.31 -6.55
N VAL A 330 2.19 15.53 -5.45
CA VAL A 330 0.98 14.84 -5.01
C VAL A 330 0.12 15.70 -4.08
N ILE A 331 -1.20 15.52 -4.11
CA ILE A 331 -2.10 16.14 -3.12
C ILE A 331 -1.94 15.39 -1.78
N PRO A 332 -1.61 16.07 -0.66
CA PRO A 332 -1.59 15.45 0.66
C PRO A 332 -2.95 14.87 0.99
N TRP A 333 -3.01 13.65 1.52
CA TRP A 333 -4.29 12.99 1.77
C TRP A 333 -4.25 11.93 2.86
N ILE A 334 -5.39 11.27 3.09
CA ILE A 334 -5.54 10.12 3.98
C ILE A 334 -5.66 8.83 3.17
N THR A 335 -5.17 7.71 3.72
CA THR A 335 -5.48 6.37 3.20
C THR A 335 -6.18 5.54 4.28
N HIS A 336 -7.20 4.80 3.85
CA HIS A 336 -8.02 3.92 4.67
C HIS A 336 -7.22 3.08 5.69
N GLY A 337 -7.26 3.48 6.96
CA GLY A 337 -6.65 2.76 8.08
C GLY A 337 -5.14 2.69 8.11
N VAL A 338 -4.44 3.48 7.29
CA VAL A 338 -2.97 3.46 7.26
C VAL A 338 -2.44 4.67 8.04
N PHE A 339 -2.27 5.81 7.36
CA PHE A 339 -1.90 7.11 7.93
C PHE A 339 -2.07 8.17 6.84
N GLU A 340 -1.98 9.43 7.24
CA GLU A 340 -1.92 10.56 6.29
C GLU A 340 -0.49 10.76 5.77
N PHE A 341 -0.37 11.44 4.62
CA PHE A 341 0.90 11.85 4.03
C PHE A 341 0.87 13.32 3.62
N SER A 342 2.05 13.93 3.52
CA SER A 342 2.22 15.35 3.25
C SER A 342 2.26 15.68 1.76
N ARG A 343 2.30 16.98 1.46
CA ARG A 343 2.52 17.48 0.10
C ARG A 343 3.95 17.19 -0.40
N ASN A 344 4.87 16.89 0.52
CA ASN A 344 6.26 16.56 0.25
C ASN A 344 6.47 15.07 -0.02
N LEU A 345 5.41 14.25 -0.04
CA LEU A 345 5.50 12.86 -0.46
C LEU A 345 6.02 12.76 -1.90
N GLN A 346 7.05 11.96 -2.08
CA GLN A 346 7.62 11.57 -3.37
C GLN A 346 7.90 10.06 -3.36
N THR A 347 7.84 9.43 -4.52
CA THR A 347 8.20 8.02 -4.66
C THR A 347 9.28 7.80 -5.70
N VAL A 348 10.16 6.84 -5.44
CA VAL A 348 10.93 6.15 -6.47
C VAL A 348 10.30 4.78 -6.64
N GLU A 349 9.76 4.50 -7.83
CA GLU A 349 9.15 3.20 -8.15
C GLU A 349 9.96 2.51 -9.24
N ILE A 350 10.32 1.26 -8.99
CA ILE A 350 11.12 0.40 -9.85
C ILE A 350 10.26 -0.80 -10.26
N PHE A 351 10.03 -0.93 -11.56
CA PHE A 351 9.31 -2.04 -12.16
C PHE A 351 10.32 -3.00 -12.79
N THR A 352 10.41 -4.22 -12.29
CA THR A 352 11.34 -5.25 -12.74
C THR A 352 10.55 -6.44 -13.28
N PRO A 353 10.84 -6.95 -14.48
CA PRO A 353 10.11 -8.10 -15.01
C PRO A 353 10.41 -9.36 -14.19
N ARG A 354 9.36 -10.15 -13.94
CA ARG A 354 9.45 -11.50 -13.37
C ARG A 354 9.15 -12.48 -14.49
N ARG A 355 10.12 -13.35 -14.78
CA ARG A 355 10.03 -14.34 -15.85
C ARG A 355 9.75 -15.72 -15.28
N ASP A 356 9.06 -16.55 -16.06
CA ASP A 356 8.90 -17.97 -15.75
C ASP A 356 10.16 -18.78 -16.12
N PRO A 357 10.21 -20.09 -15.85
CA PRO A 357 11.37 -20.93 -16.19
C PRO A 357 11.70 -21.02 -17.68
N ASP A 358 10.75 -20.69 -18.56
CA ASP A 358 10.94 -20.67 -20.02
C ASP A 358 11.47 -19.31 -20.51
N GLY A 359 11.55 -18.31 -19.61
CA GLY A 359 12.05 -16.97 -19.89
C GLY A 359 10.96 -15.97 -20.30
N GLU A 360 9.70 -16.40 -20.31
CA GLU A 360 8.56 -15.58 -20.71
C GLU A 360 8.11 -14.66 -19.58
N LEU A 361 7.55 -13.50 -19.93
CA LEU A 361 7.09 -12.51 -18.95
C LEU A 361 5.87 -13.04 -18.20
N ALA A 362 6.05 -13.36 -16.92
CA ALA A 362 5.01 -13.89 -16.03
C ALA A 362 4.42 -12.82 -15.08
N GLY A 363 5.14 -11.73 -14.85
CA GLY A 363 4.69 -10.64 -13.99
C GLY A 363 5.69 -9.49 -13.90
N ILE A 364 5.36 -8.51 -13.07
CA ILE A 364 6.18 -7.33 -12.78
C ILE A 364 6.32 -7.23 -11.26
N GLU A 365 7.56 -7.27 -10.76
CA GLU A 365 7.86 -6.79 -9.41
C GLU A 365 7.87 -5.28 -9.39
N HIS A 366 7.17 -4.71 -8.43
CA HIS A 366 7.03 -3.28 -8.22
C HIS A 366 7.58 -2.93 -6.84
N GLU A 367 8.80 -2.40 -6.84
CA GLU A 367 9.47 -1.89 -5.64
C GLU A 367 9.23 -0.39 -5.52
N VAL A 368 8.69 0.04 -4.38
CA VAL A 368 8.27 1.41 -4.11
C VAL A 368 9.02 1.93 -2.89
N ILE A 369 9.71 3.06 -3.04
CA ILE A 369 10.34 3.76 -1.93
C ILE A 369 9.64 5.09 -1.72
N PHE A 370 9.08 5.29 -0.53
CA PHE A 370 8.36 6.48 -0.13
C PHE A 370 9.29 7.43 0.62
N TYR A 371 9.33 8.69 0.18
CA TYR A 371 10.04 9.79 0.80
C TYR A 371 9.03 10.85 1.20
N ASP A 372 8.90 11.12 2.50
CA ASP A 372 8.07 12.20 3.03
C ASP A 372 8.72 12.72 4.31
N PRO A 373 9.55 13.77 4.23
CA PRO A 373 10.29 14.26 5.40
C PRO A 373 9.40 14.94 6.45
N GLU A 374 8.15 15.27 6.12
CA GLU A 374 7.19 15.80 7.10
C GLU A 374 6.44 14.68 7.83
N ALA A 375 6.04 13.64 7.10
CA ALA A 375 5.25 12.55 7.66
C ALA A 375 6.10 11.44 8.27
N PHE A 376 7.25 11.12 7.67
CA PHE A 376 8.06 9.96 8.04
C PHE A 376 9.36 10.36 8.74
N VAL A 377 9.74 9.58 9.75
CA VAL A 377 11.04 9.75 10.41
C VAL A 377 12.21 9.23 9.55
N GLN A 378 11.90 8.41 8.53
CA GLN A 378 12.84 7.87 7.54
C GLN A 378 12.08 7.28 6.35
N PRO A 379 12.72 7.09 5.17
CA PRO A 379 12.07 6.54 3.99
C PRO A 379 11.54 5.13 4.22
N LEU A 380 10.41 4.80 3.60
CA LEU A 380 9.73 3.51 3.71
C LEU A 380 9.85 2.74 2.39
N ARG A 381 9.76 1.42 2.43
CA ARG A 381 9.86 0.55 1.26
C ARG A 381 8.72 -0.46 1.23
N LEU A 382 8.13 -0.65 0.06
CA LEU A 382 7.13 -1.67 -0.23
C LEU A 382 7.55 -2.43 -1.49
N VAL A 383 7.29 -3.74 -1.53
CA VAL A 383 7.47 -4.56 -2.73
C VAL A 383 6.15 -5.28 -3.02
N GLN A 384 5.66 -5.16 -4.24
CA GLN A 384 4.46 -5.85 -4.72
C GLN A 384 4.80 -6.67 -5.96
N VAL A 385 4.05 -7.74 -6.21
CA VAL A 385 4.18 -8.53 -7.45
C VAL A 385 2.86 -8.53 -8.19
N HIS A 386 2.89 -7.98 -9.40
CA HIS A 386 1.78 -7.93 -10.33
C HIS A 386 1.93 -9.09 -11.32
N ILE A 387 1.11 -10.13 -11.17
CA ILE A 387 1.14 -11.35 -11.97
C ILE A 387 0.34 -11.12 -13.24
N ARG A 388 0.89 -11.42 -14.42
CA ARG A 388 0.20 -11.31 -15.70
C ARG A 388 -0.93 -12.34 -15.74
N THR A 389 -2.15 -11.89 -16.03
CA THR A 389 -3.36 -12.73 -16.07
C THR A 389 -3.96 -12.86 -17.46
N GLY A 390 -3.49 -12.09 -18.44
CA GLY A 390 -3.91 -12.20 -19.82
C GLY A 390 -3.52 -11.00 -20.67
N GLU A 391 -3.65 -11.16 -21.99
CA GLU A 391 -3.43 -10.11 -22.98
C GLU A 391 -4.58 -9.11 -23.01
N LEU A 392 -4.29 -7.83 -23.30
CA LEU A 392 -5.32 -6.79 -23.37
C LEU A 392 -6.39 -7.08 -24.43
N GLY A 393 -6.05 -7.80 -25.50
CA GLY A 393 -6.99 -8.21 -26.56
C GLY A 393 -7.84 -9.44 -26.21
N GLU A 394 -7.54 -10.12 -25.11
CA GLU A 394 -8.19 -11.37 -24.70
C GLU A 394 -9.01 -11.22 -23.42
N VAL A 395 -8.62 -10.31 -22.53
CA VAL A 395 -9.34 -10.01 -21.29
C VAL A 395 -10.50 -9.04 -21.54
N ASP A 396 -11.48 -9.03 -20.62
CA ASP A 396 -12.59 -8.07 -20.69
C ASP A 396 -12.08 -6.61 -20.73
N PRO A 397 -12.77 -5.69 -21.42
CA PRO A 397 -12.41 -4.28 -21.43
C PRO A 397 -12.32 -3.67 -20.02
N PHE A 398 -11.46 -2.66 -19.85
CA PHE A 398 -11.36 -1.92 -18.58
C PHE A 398 -12.71 -1.32 -18.19
N ILE A 399 -13.15 -1.59 -16.95
CA ILE A 399 -14.40 -1.07 -16.41
C ILE A 399 -14.13 0.28 -15.73
N TYR A 400 -14.61 1.35 -16.34
CA TYR A 400 -14.57 2.68 -15.75
C TYR A 400 -15.53 2.79 -14.55
N ALA A 401 -15.01 3.01 -13.35
CA ALA A 401 -15.81 3.22 -12.15
C ALA A 401 -16.26 4.68 -12.05
N ARG A 402 -17.53 4.92 -11.69
CA ARG A 402 -18.02 6.24 -11.33
C ARG A 402 -18.77 6.17 -10.01
N CYS A 403 -18.23 6.86 -9.01
CA CYS A 403 -18.90 7.01 -7.72
C CYS A 403 -20.09 7.97 -7.87
N ILE A 404 -21.24 7.59 -7.29
CA ILE A 404 -22.44 8.41 -7.20
C ILE A 404 -22.69 8.68 -5.73
N GLN A 405 -22.56 9.94 -5.32
CA GLN A 405 -22.60 10.30 -3.91
C GLN A 405 -24.02 10.16 -3.35
N THR A 406 -24.19 9.18 -2.46
CA THR A 406 -25.44 8.95 -1.71
C THR A 406 -25.21 8.93 -0.20
N ILE A 407 -23.95 9.01 0.24
CA ILE A 407 -23.54 9.04 1.63
C ILE A 407 -22.84 10.36 1.90
N PHE A 408 -23.15 10.99 3.03
CA PHE A 408 -22.61 12.29 3.42
C PHE A 408 -22.14 12.25 4.88
N PRO A 409 -21.09 13.01 5.25
CA PRO A 409 -20.57 13.07 6.62
C PRO A 409 -21.43 13.97 7.53
N VAL A 410 -22.67 13.58 7.80
CA VAL A 410 -23.60 14.34 8.66
C VAL A 410 -23.26 14.11 10.12
N ASP A 411 -23.08 15.20 10.87
CA ASP A 411 -22.69 15.18 12.29
C ASP A 411 -21.43 14.32 12.57
N GLY A 412 -20.47 14.39 11.63
CA GLY A 412 -19.22 13.63 11.70
C GLY A 412 -19.36 12.14 11.45
N ARG A 413 -20.51 11.66 10.93
CA ARG A 413 -20.73 10.24 10.61
C ARG A 413 -21.24 10.03 9.18
N PRO A 414 -20.91 8.89 8.54
CA PRO A 414 -21.52 8.51 7.28
C PRO A 414 -23.04 8.33 7.44
N LYS A 415 -23.81 9.10 6.67
CA LYS A 415 -25.27 8.99 6.62
C LYS A 415 -25.73 8.80 5.16
N PRO A 416 -26.38 7.68 4.83
CA PRO A 416 -26.98 7.48 3.52
C PRO A 416 -28.25 8.31 3.35
N PHE A 417 -28.49 8.78 2.14
CA PHE A 417 -29.72 9.46 1.74
C PHE A 417 -30.31 8.80 0.49
N SER A 418 -31.63 8.64 0.49
CA SER A 418 -32.35 8.10 -0.67
C SER A 418 -32.48 9.16 -1.78
N PRO A 419 -32.55 8.75 -3.05
CA PRO A 419 -32.86 9.66 -4.16
C PRO A 419 -34.10 10.51 -3.88
N GLY A 420 -34.02 11.82 -4.15
CA GLY A 420 -35.11 12.78 -3.90
C GLY A 420 -35.13 13.40 -2.50
N SER A 421 -34.27 12.96 -1.58
CA SER A 421 -34.15 13.59 -0.25
C SER A 421 -33.55 14.99 -0.34
N THR A 422 -34.01 15.91 0.50
CA THR A 422 -33.40 17.25 0.70
C THR A 422 -32.89 17.36 2.13
N PHE A 423 -31.67 17.87 2.31
CA PHE A 423 -31.07 18.12 3.62
C PHE A 423 -30.04 19.26 3.53
N PRO A 424 -29.79 20.01 4.62
CA PRO A 424 -28.71 20.99 4.64
C PRO A 424 -27.35 20.29 4.61
N TYR A 425 -26.47 20.69 3.70
CA TYR A 425 -25.11 20.15 3.55
C TYR A 425 -24.12 21.28 3.34
N THR A 426 -23.04 21.28 4.14
CA THR A 426 -21.90 22.16 3.93
C THR A 426 -20.90 21.45 3.05
N VAL A 427 -20.55 22.06 1.91
CA VAL A 427 -19.49 21.54 1.04
C VAL A 427 -18.16 21.66 1.81
N PRO A 428 -17.42 20.55 2.00
CA PRO A 428 -16.15 20.58 2.70
C PRO A 428 -15.06 21.25 1.85
N ASP A 429 -14.05 21.80 2.51
CA ASP A 429 -12.77 22.09 1.85
C ASP A 429 -12.08 20.77 1.50
N ILE A 430 -12.23 20.36 0.23
CA ILE A 430 -11.71 19.09 -0.26
C ILE A 430 -10.19 19.05 -0.37
N TYR A 431 -9.51 20.20 -0.36
CA TYR A 431 -8.05 20.26 -0.44
C TYR A 431 -7.39 20.31 0.94
N GLY A 432 -8.18 20.53 2.00
CA GLY A 432 -7.74 20.45 3.38
C GLY A 432 -7.82 19.02 3.96
N ARG A 433 -8.20 18.93 5.24
CA ARG A 433 -8.41 17.66 5.96
C ARG A 433 -9.87 17.53 6.41
N PRO A 434 -10.83 17.36 5.48
CA PRO A 434 -12.25 17.43 5.80
C PRO A 434 -12.73 16.34 6.78
N TRP A 435 -12.08 15.17 6.79
CA TRP A 435 -12.32 14.14 7.81
C TRP A 435 -11.95 14.64 9.21
N ALA A 436 -10.78 15.24 9.36
CA ALA A 436 -10.29 15.73 10.64
C ALA A 436 -11.14 16.90 11.15
N GLN A 437 -11.49 17.84 10.28
CA GLN A 437 -12.39 18.95 10.63
C GLN A 437 -13.75 18.47 11.14
N ALA A 438 -14.30 17.41 10.51
CA ALA A 438 -15.55 16.81 10.97
C ALA A 438 -15.39 16.14 12.34
N TRP A 439 -14.31 15.38 12.57
CA TRP A 439 -14.06 14.79 13.90
C TRP A 439 -13.87 15.85 14.99
N GLU A 440 -13.09 16.88 14.68
CA GLU A 440 -12.83 18.02 15.56
C GLU A 440 -14.11 18.71 16.00
N THR A 441 -14.96 19.02 15.02
CA THR A 441 -16.21 19.74 15.23
C THR A 441 -17.20 18.93 16.05
N HIS A 442 -17.25 17.60 15.87
CA HIS A 442 -18.32 16.77 16.42
C HIS A 442 -17.92 15.91 17.62
N PHE A 443 -16.64 15.57 17.80
CA PHE A 443 -16.19 14.62 18.83
C PHE A 443 -15.13 15.18 19.79
N GLU A 444 -14.33 16.17 19.38
CA GLU A 444 -13.15 16.57 20.14
C GLU A 444 -13.31 17.85 20.99
N LYS A 445 -14.51 18.42 21.11
CA LYS A 445 -14.76 19.71 21.81
C LYS A 445 -14.23 19.78 23.25
N HIS A 446 -14.09 18.64 23.92
CA HIS A 446 -13.66 18.52 25.31
C HIS A 446 -12.20 18.05 25.45
N MET A 447 -11.54 17.77 24.33
CA MET A 447 -10.17 17.25 24.29
C MET A 447 -9.17 18.40 24.24
N LYS A 448 -8.00 18.20 24.84
CA LYS A 448 -6.93 19.18 24.94
C LYS A 448 -5.84 18.84 23.93
N ARG A 449 -5.94 19.46 22.76
CA ARG A 449 -4.90 19.36 21.73
C ARG A 449 -3.58 19.98 22.24
N PRO A 450 -2.42 19.35 21.96
CA PRO A 450 -1.13 19.97 22.26
C PRO A 450 -1.02 21.31 21.52
N GLN A 451 -0.41 22.31 22.16
CA GLN A 451 -0.12 23.57 21.48
C GLN A 451 0.89 23.33 20.35
N GLY A 452 0.58 23.82 19.15
CA GLY A 452 1.37 23.74 17.93
C GLY A 452 0.74 24.60 16.85
N GLU A 453 1.51 24.96 15.82
CA GLU A 453 1.02 25.81 14.73
C GLU A 453 -0.29 25.27 14.16
N SER A 454 -1.25 26.18 14.00
CA SER A 454 -2.58 25.87 13.54
C SER A 454 -2.52 25.20 12.17
N ILE A 455 -3.20 24.06 12.05
CA ILE A 455 -3.27 23.15 10.88
C ILE A 455 -3.95 23.83 9.65
N PHE A 456 -4.22 25.14 9.71
CA PHE A 456 -4.86 25.91 8.64
C PHE A 456 -3.87 26.68 7.75
N ASP A 457 -2.56 26.66 8.02
CA ASP A 457 -1.56 27.24 7.11
C ASP A 457 -1.02 26.18 6.14
N PHE A 458 -1.79 25.88 5.09
CA PHE A 458 -1.25 25.27 3.88
C PHE A 458 -0.52 26.36 3.08
N ARG A 459 0.74 26.65 3.45
CA ARG A 459 1.64 27.43 2.60
C ARG A 459 2.46 26.54 1.69
#